data_AF-A0A067BGU9-F1
#
_entry.id   AF-A0A067BGU9-F1
#
_cell.length_a   1.000
_cell.length_b   1.000
_cell.length_c   1.000
_cell.angle_alpha   90.00
_cell.angle_beta   90.00
_cell.angle_gamma   90.00
#
_symmetry.space_group_name_H-M   'P 1'
#
loop_
_entity.id
_entity.type
_entity.pdbx_description
1 polymer ?
#
loop_
_entity_poly.entity_id
_entity_poly.type
_entity_poly.pdbx_seq_one_letter_code
_entity_poly.pdbx_strand_id
1 'polypeptide(L)'
;MPTPTALKRQKLLAEKAMLERSLQLIESGTHEDFIARLSPLVQDKQRILAFGETRTAHLAASADVIFTYESEEAEKEYVAACAKLKHDMLEEIRLEMNRAVAQRAHGAGSHSYNKASMAYNRQASRRHTRSRKKPHAAFSLGDDWSNSRTKRPATVFAPLAKTLSSTEIDGDLRLLEEAADA
;
A
#
# COMPACT_ATOMS: atom_id res chain seq x y z
N MET A 1 44.82 67.35 23.14
CA MET A 1 44.43 66.36 22.12
C MET A 1 44.69 64.97 22.69
N PRO A 2 43.69 64.08 22.76
CA PRO A 2 43.89 62.72 23.28
C PRO A 2 44.85 61.93 22.38
N THR A 3 45.66 61.06 22.98
CA THR A 3 46.61 60.23 22.23
C THR A 3 45.88 59.19 21.37
N PRO A 4 46.46 58.75 20.23
CA PRO A 4 45.85 57.75 19.36
C PRO A 4 45.48 56.45 20.07
N THR A 5 46.26 56.07 21.09
CA THR A 5 46.02 54.91 21.94
C THR A 5 44.83 55.09 22.89
N ALA A 6 44.65 56.28 23.45
CA ALA A 6 43.49 56.59 24.29
C ALA A 6 42.18 56.54 23.50
N LEU A 7 42.17 57.05 22.25
CA LEU A 7 41.01 56.97 21.36
C LEU A 7 40.65 55.52 20.99
N LYS A 8 41.65 54.68 20.68
CA LYS A 8 41.43 53.25 20.41
C LYS A 8 40.85 52.53 21.63
N ARG A 9 41.35 52.80 22.84
CA ARG A 9 40.83 52.22 24.08
C ARG A 9 39.38 52.62 24.34
N GLN A 10 39.03 53.88 24.08
CA GLN A 10 37.66 54.38 24.25
C GLN A 10 36.69 53.69 23.28
N LYS A 11 37.09 53.51 22.01
CA LYS A 11 36.30 52.75 21.02
C LYS A 11 36.06 51.30 21.47
N LEU A 12 37.12 50.64 21.93
CA LEU A 12 37.04 49.24 22.38
C LEU A 12 36.11 49.08 23.60
N LEU A 13 36.15 50.03 24.55
CA LEU A 13 35.24 50.03 25.69
C LEU A 13 33.77 50.27 25.27
N ALA A 14 33.53 51.14 24.29
CA ALA A 14 32.20 51.36 23.76
C ALA A 14 31.65 50.14 23.02
N GLU A 15 32.48 49.48 22.19
CA GLU A 15 32.13 48.23 21.50
C GLU A 15 31.85 47.11 22.50
N LYS A 16 32.68 46.95 23.54
CA LYS A 16 32.45 45.98 24.61
C LYS A 16 31.10 46.21 25.29
N ALA A 17 30.81 47.45 25.68
CA ALA A 17 29.54 47.78 26.34
C ALA A 17 28.32 47.55 25.43
N MET A 18 28.46 47.81 24.12
CA MET A 18 27.43 47.50 23.13
C MET A 18 27.16 46.00 23.04
N LEU A 19 28.22 45.17 23.01
CA LEU A 19 28.10 43.71 22.97
C LEU A 19 27.53 43.12 24.26
N GLU A 20 27.92 43.63 25.43
CA GLU A 20 27.35 43.19 26.70
C GLU A 20 25.85 43.48 26.77
N ARG A 21 25.43 44.64 26.25
CA ARG A 21 24.01 45.00 26.18
C ARG A 21 23.24 44.14 25.17
N SER A 22 23.80 43.86 23.99
CA SER A 22 23.14 42.98 23.02
C SER A 22 23.02 41.56 23.55
N LEU A 23 24.03 41.06 24.26
CA LEU A 23 24.00 39.75 24.90
C LEU A 23 22.89 39.67 25.96
N GLN A 24 22.74 40.68 26.80
CA GLN A 24 21.62 40.76 27.76
C GLN A 24 20.25 40.76 27.07
N LEU A 25 20.12 41.46 25.94
CA LEU A 25 18.87 41.47 25.15
C LEU A 25 18.58 40.11 24.49
N ILE A 26 19.61 39.37 24.10
CA ILE A 26 19.46 38.01 23.56
C ILE A 26 19.06 37.05 24.68
N GLU A 27 19.71 37.09 25.84
CA GLU A 27 19.41 36.23 26.98
C GLU A 27 18.00 36.47 27.55
N SER A 28 17.55 37.74 27.53
CA SER A 28 16.17 38.10 27.90
C SER A 28 15.15 37.82 26.78
N GLY A 29 15.60 37.42 25.58
CA GLY A 29 14.74 37.11 24.45
C GLY A 29 14.08 38.32 23.78
N THR A 30 14.51 39.55 24.12
CA THR A 30 13.93 40.80 23.58
C THR A 30 14.75 41.42 22.45
N HIS A 31 15.80 40.73 21.97
CA HIS A 31 16.61 41.24 20.87
C HIS A 31 15.81 41.28 19.56
N GLU A 32 15.66 42.47 18.97
CA GLU A 32 14.79 42.72 17.82
C GLU A 32 15.10 41.81 16.62
N ASP A 33 16.38 41.72 16.21
CA ASP A 33 16.77 40.85 15.09
C ASP A 33 16.50 39.36 15.36
N PHE A 34 16.61 38.93 16.62
CA PHE A 34 16.38 37.55 17.00
C PHE A 34 14.89 37.23 16.92
N ILE A 35 14.04 38.12 17.45
CA ILE A 35 12.57 38.01 17.35
C ILE A 35 12.12 38.04 15.90
N ALA A 36 12.65 38.98 15.10
CA ALA A 36 12.29 39.13 13.69
C ALA A 36 12.60 37.87 12.87
N ARG A 37 13.69 37.17 13.18
CA ARG A 37 14.05 35.89 12.54
C ARG A 37 13.29 34.69 13.11
N LEU A 38 12.94 34.71 14.40
CA LEU A 38 12.24 33.61 15.05
C LEU A 38 10.75 33.56 14.68
N SER A 39 10.10 34.71 14.55
CA SER A 39 8.67 34.82 14.21
C SER A 39 8.27 34.01 12.95
N PRO A 40 8.93 34.19 11.78
CA PRO A 40 8.58 33.41 10.59
C PRO A 40 8.83 31.90 10.79
N LEU A 41 9.89 31.50 11.50
CA LEU A 41 10.17 30.09 11.78
C LEU A 41 9.09 29.44 12.66
N VAL A 42 8.53 30.18 13.62
CA VAL A 42 7.43 29.70 14.45
C VAL A 42 6.15 29.56 13.63
N GLN A 43 5.87 30.50 12.75
CA GLN A 43 4.72 30.43 11.83
C GLN A 43 4.86 29.26 10.85
N ASP A 44 6.05 29.06 10.27
CA ASP A 44 6.32 27.95 9.36
C ASP A 44 6.20 26.60 10.09
N LYS A 45 6.72 26.50 11.32
CA LYS A 45 6.52 25.31 12.16
C LYS A 45 5.03 25.01 12.35
N GLN A 46 4.23 26.01 12.70
CA GLN A 46 2.78 25.83 12.88
C GLN A 46 2.10 25.39 11.59
N ARG A 47 2.45 25.99 10.44
CA ARG A 47 1.93 25.62 9.13
C ARG A 47 2.26 24.17 8.77
N ILE A 48 3.50 23.74 8.96
CA ILE A 48 3.95 22.38 8.67
C ILE A 48 3.22 21.37 9.56
N LEU A 49 3.03 21.69 10.84
CA LEU A 49 2.27 20.81 11.76
C LEU A 49 0.81 20.68 11.33
N ALA A 50 0.14 21.79 11.02
CA ALA A 50 -1.25 21.77 10.57
C ALA A 50 -1.42 20.97 9.26
N PHE A 51 -0.48 21.13 8.32
CA PHE A 51 -0.46 20.33 7.10
C PHE A 51 -0.25 18.84 7.38
N GLY A 52 0.67 18.51 8.29
CA GLY A 52 0.91 17.14 8.76
C GLY A 52 -0.35 16.51 9.35
N GLU A 53 -1.03 17.22 10.26
CA GLU A 53 -2.27 16.76 10.88
C GLU A 53 -3.35 16.47 9.83
N THR A 54 -3.56 17.40 8.90
CA THR A 54 -4.54 17.26 7.82
C THR A 54 -4.23 16.05 6.95
N ARG A 55 -2.96 15.87 6.58
CA ARG A 55 -2.52 14.74 5.76
C ARG A 55 -2.70 13.41 6.49
N THR A 56 -2.42 13.36 7.79
CA THR A 56 -2.63 12.13 8.59
C THR A 56 -4.12 11.78 8.68
N ALA A 57 -4.99 12.76 8.88
CA ALA A 57 -6.43 12.55 8.92
C ALA A 57 -6.96 12.06 7.56
N HIS A 58 -6.50 12.65 6.46
CA HIS A 58 -6.86 12.22 5.11
C HIS A 58 -6.41 10.78 4.84
N LEU A 59 -5.18 10.41 5.23
CA LEU A 59 -4.66 9.07 5.04
C LEU A 59 -5.44 8.03 5.85
N ALA A 60 -5.79 8.34 7.10
CA ALA A 60 -6.62 7.47 7.93
C ALA A 60 -8.01 7.25 7.31
N ALA A 61 -8.69 8.34 6.92
CA ALA A 61 -9.99 8.25 6.26
C ALA A 61 -9.93 7.47 4.95
N SER A 62 -8.88 7.68 4.15
CA SER A 62 -8.69 6.96 2.88
C SER A 62 -8.47 5.46 3.13
N ALA A 63 -7.68 5.11 4.14
CA ALA A 63 -7.43 3.72 4.51
C ALA A 63 -8.72 3.02 4.96
N ASP A 64 -9.56 3.69 5.74
CA ASP A 64 -10.85 3.16 6.17
C ASP A 64 -11.79 2.89 4.99
N VAL A 65 -11.88 3.84 4.04
CA VAL A 65 -12.70 3.66 2.83
C VAL A 65 -12.20 2.47 2.00
N ILE A 66 -10.89 2.38 1.75
CA ILE A 66 -10.32 1.25 1.01
C ILE A 66 -10.61 -0.07 1.73
N PHE A 67 -10.40 -0.11 3.05
CA PHE A 67 -10.64 -1.31 3.83
C PHE A 67 -12.09 -1.79 3.76
N THR A 68 -13.05 -0.87 3.88
CA THR A 68 -14.48 -1.21 3.77
C THR A 68 -14.81 -1.77 2.38
N TYR A 69 -14.37 -1.10 1.32
CA TYR A 69 -14.60 -1.55 -0.06
C TYR A 69 -14.00 -2.94 -0.32
N GLU A 70 -12.75 -3.15 0.07
CA GLU A 70 -12.06 -4.44 -0.14
C GLU A 70 -12.71 -5.57 0.68
N SER A 71 -13.22 -5.25 1.87
CA SER A 71 -13.94 -6.23 2.70
C SER A 71 -15.27 -6.65 2.04
N GLU A 72 -16.01 -5.69 1.50
CA GLU A 72 -17.26 -5.96 0.78
C GLU A 72 -17.02 -6.78 -0.50
N GLU A 73 -15.97 -6.46 -1.27
CA GLU A 73 -15.62 -7.23 -2.46
C GLU A 73 -15.17 -8.65 -2.11
N ALA A 74 -14.37 -8.83 -1.06
CA ALA A 74 -13.99 -10.15 -0.59
C ALA A 74 -15.20 -10.99 -0.15
N GLU A 75 -16.19 -10.39 0.49
CA GLU A 75 -17.44 -11.08 0.87
C GLU A 75 -18.26 -11.49 -0.37
N LYS A 76 -18.40 -10.60 -1.36
CA LYS A 76 -19.07 -10.92 -2.63
C LYS A 76 -18.39 -12.07 -3.36
N GLU A 77 -17.06 -12.07 -3.43
CA GLU A 77 -16.29 -13.15 -4.06
C GLU A 77 -16.48 -14.47 -3.30
N TYR A 78 -16.46 -14.43 -1.97
CA TYR A 78 -16.71 -15.61 -1.14
C TYR A 78 -18.10 -16.21 -1.40
N VAL A 79 -19.15 -15.38 -1.39
CA VAL A 79 -20.53 -15.84 -1.65
C VAL A 79 -20.66 -16.43 -3.05
N ALA A 80 -20.07 -15.79 -4.06
CA ALA A 80 -20.06 -16.29 -5.43
C ALA A 80 -19.33 -17.64 -5.55
N ALA A 81 -18.18 -17.80 -4.86
CA ALA A 81 -17.44 -19.05 -4.83
C ALA A 81 -18.24 -20.18 -4.15
N CYS A 82 -18.93 -19.88 -3.05
CA CYS A 82 -19.81 -20.85 -2.39
C CYS A 82 -21.00 -21.25 -3.28
N ALA A 83 -21.63 -20.30 -3.98
CA ALA A 83 -22.73 -20.57 -4.89
C ALA A 83 -22.27 -21.47 -6.05
N LYS A 84 -21.09 -21.18 -6.62
CA LYS A 84 -20.48 -22.00 -7.67
C LYS A 84 -20.17 -23.41 -7.17
N LEU A 85 -19.53 -23.55 -6.01
CA LEU A 85 -19.21 -24.85 -5.44
C LEU A 85 -20.48 -25.68 -5.20
N LYS A 86 -21.54 -25.06 -4.66
CA LYS A 86 -22.83 -25.73 -4.49
C LYS A 86 -23.39 -26.23 -5.82
N HIS A 87 -23.34 -25.43 -6.87
CA HIS A 87 -23.79 -25.83 -8.20
C HIS A 87 -22.96 -27.00 -8.74
N ASP A 88 -21.63 -26.89 -8.68
CA ASP A 88 -20.70 -27.93 -9.15
C ASP A 88 -20.93 -29.27 -8.42
N MET A 89 -21.14 -29.24 -7.09
CA MET A 89 -21.45 -30.43 -6.31
C MET A 89 -22.79 -31.06 -6.70
N LEU A 90 -23.83 -30.25 -6.97
CA LEU A 90 -25.13 -30.76 -7.41
C LEU A 90 -25.05 -31.40 -8.80
N GLU A 91 -24.27 -30.82 -9.71
CA GLU A 91 -24.00 -31.41 -11.02
C GLU A 91 -23.23 -32.73 -10.89
N GLU A 92 -22.24 -32.80 -10.00
CA GLU A 92 -21.51 -34.04 -9.75
C GLU A 92 -22.42 -35.14 -9.18
N ILE A 93 -23.31 -34.80 -8.22
CA ILE A 93 -24.32 -35.73 -7.70
C ILE A 93 -25.24 -36.22 -8.83
N ARG A 94 -25.72 -35.33 -9.70
CA ARG A 94 -26.55 -35.70 -10.86
C ARG A 94 -25.82 -36.66 -11.80
N LEU A 95 -24.55 -36.37 -12.11
CA LEU A 95 -23.71 -37.24 -12.93
C LEU A 95 -23.55 -38.62 -12.29
N GLU A 96 -23.33 -38.69 -10.99
CA GLU A 96 -23.17 -39.98 -10.28
C GLU A 96 -24.48 -40.77 -10.21
N MET A 97 -25.62 -40.10 -10.00
CA MET A 97 -26.94 -40.74 -10.09
C MET A 97 -27.19 -41.34 -11.48
N ASN A 98 -26.87 -40.60 -12.55
CA ASN A 98 -26.99 -41.10 -13.92
C ASN A 98 -26.09 -42.31 -14.16
N ARG A 99 -24.86 -42.31 -13.61
CA ARG A 99 -23.97 -43.48 -13.66
C ARG A 99 -24.58 -44.68 -12.94
N ALA A 100 -25.11 -44.49 -11.73
CA ALA A 100 -25.74 -45.57 -10.96
C ALA A 100 -26.96 -46.17 -11.68
N VAL A 101 -27.79 -45.34 -12.32
CA VAL A 101 -28.92 -45.79 -13.15
C VAL A 101 -28.42 -46.59 -14.36
N ALA A 102 -27.40 -46.09 -15.07
CA ALA A 102 -26.79 -46.80 -16.20
C ALA A 102 -26.18 -48.14 -15.77
N GLN A 103 -25.53 -48.22 -14.60
CA GLN A 103 -25.02 -49.48 -14.04
C GLN A 103 -26.13 -50.50 -13.78
N ARG A 104 -27.26 -50.06 -13.21
CA ARG A 104 -28.41 -50.93 -12.96
C ARG A 104 -29.04 -51.41 -14.27
N ALA A 105 -29.18 -50.53 -15.26
CA ALA A 105 -29.77 -50.85 -16.56
C ALA A 105 -28.92 -51.83 -17.39
N HIS A 106 -27.59 -51.73 -17.31
CA HIS A 106 -26.67 -52.57 -18.09
C HIS A 106 -26.12 -53.80 -17.35
N GLY A 107 -26.60 -54.05 -16.13
CA GLY A 107 -26.16 -55.16 -15.27
C GLY A 107 -24.79 -54.91 -14.63
N ALA A 108 -24.68 -55.17 -13.32
CA ALA A 108 -23.43 -55.07 -12.58
C ALA A 108 -22.40 -56.06 -13.16
N GLY A 109 -21.43 -55.56 -13.94
CA GLY A 109 -20.35 -56.37 -14.52
C GLY A 109 -20.26 -56.41 -16.04
N SER A 110 -21.07 -55.65 -16.79
CA SER A 110 -20.90 -55.57 -18.24
C SER A 110 -19.53 -54.98 -18.63
N HIS A 111 -18.75 -55.74 -19.40
CA HIS A 111 -17.38 -55.40 -19.86
C HIS A 111 -17.32 -54.05 -20.61
N SER A 112 -18.46 -53.61 -21.17
CA SER A 112 -18.67 -52.31 -21.80
C SER A 112 -18.65 -51.14 -20.79
N TYR A 113 -19.28 -51.32 -19.62
CA TYR A 113 -19.42 -50.27 -18.59
C TYR A 113 -18.08 -49.93 -17.92
N ASN A 114 -17.25 -50.93 -17.63
CA ASN A 114 -15.92 -50.71 -17.06
C ASN A 114 -15.01 -49.93 -18.02
N LYS A 115 -15.19 -50.11 -19.34
CA LYS A 115 -14.44 -49.38 -20.36
C LYS A 115 -14.93 -47.92 -20.49
N ALA A 116 -16.25 -47.71 -20.42
CA ALA A 116 -16.86 -46.38 -20.48
C ALA A 116 -16.58 -45.53 -19.21
N SER A 117 -16.70 -46.12 -18.02
CA SER A 117 -16.40 -45.44 -16.75
C SER A 117 -14.91 -45.10 -16.61
N MET A 118 -13.99 -45.98 -17.04
CA MET A 118 -12.55 -45.69 -17.10
C MET A 118 -12.20 -44.58 -18.11
N ALA A 119 -12.88 -44.51 -19.26
CA ALA A 119 -12.67 -43.46 -20.25
C ALA A 119 -13.17 -42.09 -19.73
N TYR A 120 -14.31 -42.07 -19.03
CA TYR A 120 -14.85 -40.84 -18.43
C TYR A 120 -14.01 -40.38 -17.23
N ASN A 121 -13.56 -41.30 -16.35
CA ASN A 121 -12.63 -40.96 -15.27
C ASN A 121 -11.29 -40.45 -15.81
N ARG A 122 -10.79 -40.98 -16.92
CA ARG A 122 -9.62 -40.40 -17.61
C ARG A 122 -9.90 -39.00 -18.16
N GLN A 123 -11.10 -38.69 -18.64
CA GLN A 123 -11.46 -37.34 -19.09
C GLN A 123 -11.65 -36.35 -17.93
N ALA A 124 -12.30 -36.76 -16.84
CA ALA A 124 -12.45 -35.97 -15.62
C ALA A 124 -11.09 -35.73 -14.92
N SER A 125 -10.26 -36.77 -14.81
CA SER A 125 -8.88 -36.68 -14.31
C SER A 125 -7.97 -35.82 -15.21
N ARG A 126 -8.12 -35.89 -16.54
CA ARG A 126 -7.39 -35.01 -17.49
C ARG A 126 -7.87 -33.55 -17.45
N ARG A 127 -9.09 -33.27 -16.99
CA ARG A 127 -9.53 -31.90 -16.67
C ARG A 127 -8.93 -31.41 -15.35
N HIS A 128 -8.68 -32.30 -14.39
CA HIS A 128 -8.03 -31.96 -13.11
C HIS A 128 -6.51 -31.75 -13.18
N THR A 129 -5.83 -32.24 -14.22
CA THR A 129 -4.37 -32.05 -14.39
C THR A 129 -3.98 -30.85 -15.27
N ARG A 130 -4.94 -30.13 -15.87
CA ARG A 130 -4.65 -28.91 -16.66
C ARG A 130 -4.82 -27.59 -15.90
N SER A 131 -5.14 -27.63 -14.60
CA SER A 131 -5.04 -26.44 -13.74
C SER A 131 -4.77 -26.81 -12.29
N ARG A 132 -3.56 -27.31 -12.02
CA ARG A 132 -2.95 -27.22 -10.69
C ARG A 132 -1.53 -26.70 -10.87
N LYS A 133 -1.39 -25.38 -10.94
CA LYS A 133 -0.18 -24.78 -10.34
C LYS A 133 -0.20 -25.28 -8.90
N LYS A 134 0.81 -26.06 -8.53
CA LYS A 134 1.05 -26.51 -7.16
C LYS A 134 0.80 -25.32 -6.21
N PRO A 135 0.20 -25.51 -5.02
CA PRO A 135 0.31 -24.50 -3.99
C PRO A 135 1.80 -24.46 -3.64
N HIS A 136 2.53 -23.52 -4.25
CA HIS A 136 3.84 -23.15 -3.74
C HIS A 136 3.58 -22.73 -2.30
N ALA A 137 4.25 -23.41 -1.37
CA ALA A 137 4.30 -23.03 0.02
C ALA A 137 4.61 -21.52 0.10
N ALA A 138 3.58 -20.72 0.36
CA ALA A 138 3.67 -19.28 0.53
C ALA A 138 4.13 -18.93 1.96
N PHE A 139 5.00 -19.77 2.53
CA PHE A 139 5.58 -19.60 3.86
C PHE A 139 7.09 -19.86 3.90
N SER A 140 7.80 -19.80 2.76
CA SER A 140 9.24 -19.58 2.80
C SER A 140 9.51 -18.07 2.93
N LEU A 141 9.51 -17.60 4.18
CA LEU A 141 10.25 -16.42 4.60
C LEU A 141 11.74 -16.74 4.44
N GLY A 142 12.35 -16.36 3.32
CA GLY A 142 13.79 -16.48 3.17
C GLY A 142 14.23 -16.53 1.72
N ASP A 143 15.07 -15.57 1.35
CA ASP A 143 15.95 -15.54 0.18
C ASP A 143 15.34 -15.79 -1.19
N ASP A 144 15.02 -14.70 -1.90
CA ASP A 144 15.42 -14.54 -3.31
C ASP A 144 15.01 -13.15 -3.82
N TRP A 145 15.84 -12.15 -3.52
CA TRP A 145 15.70 -10.76 -4.04
C TRP A 145 16.43 -10.54 -5.37
N SER A 146 16.93 -11.58 -6.03
CA SER A 146 17.82 -11.39 -7.19
C SER A 146 17.64 -12.42 -8.29
N ASN A 147 16.41 -12.71 -8.75
CA ASN A 147 16.24 -13.07 -10.17
C ASN A 147 14.79 -13.17 -10.66
N SER A 148 14.65 -12.88 -11.95
CA SER A 148 13.50 -13.13 -12.84
C SER A 148 12.44 -12.02 -12.96
N ARG A 149 12.62 -11.29 -14.06
CA ARG A 149 11.86 -10.17 -14.60
C ARG A 149 10.72 -10.61 -15.53
N THR A 150 10.16 -11.82 -15.38
CA THR A 150 9.20 -12.36 -16.36
C THR A 150 7.92 -12.87 -15.70
N LYS A 151 6.89 -12.01 -15.78
CA LYS A 151 5.45 -12.33 -15.68
C LYS A 151 5.02 -13.07 -14.41
N ARG A 152 5.04 -12.38 -13.27
CA ARG A 152 4.22 -12.75 -12.10
C ARG A 152 2.73 -12.56 -12.43
N PRO A 153 1.84 -13.51 -12.10
CA PRO A 153 0.40 -13.24 -12.10
C PRO A 153 0.11 -12.15 -11.06
N ALA A 154 -0.72 -11.17 -11.41
CA ALA A 154 -1.15 -10.12 -10.50
C ALA A 154 -1.81 -10.77 -9.27
N THR A 155 -1.18 -10.60 -8.11
CA THR A 155 -1.75 -10.95 -6.82
C THR A 155 -2.43 -9.71 -6.25
N VAL A 156 -3.45 -9.90 -5.40
CA VAL A 156 -4.26 -8.85 -4.74
C VAL A 156 -3.42 -7.87 -3.87
N PHE A 157 -2.14 -8.17 -3.66
CA PHE A 157 -1.16 -7.34 -2.97
C PHE A 157 -0.10 -6.71 -3.90
N ALA A 158 -0.37 -6.58 -5.20
CA ALA A 158 0.54 -5.85 -6.08
C ALA A 158 0.55 -4.36 -5.66
N PRO A 159 1.70 -3.77 -5.32
CA PRO A 159 1.76 -2.35 -4.99
C PRO A 159 1.19 -1.53 -6.15
N LEU A 160 0.30 -0.58 -5.86
CA LEU A 160 -0.35 0.31 -6.84
C LEU A 160 0.64 0.97 -7.82
N ALA A 161 1.91 1.11 -7.42
CA ALA A 161 3.02 1.55 -8.27
C ALA A 161 3.30 0.66 -9.51
N LYS A 162 2.68 -0.53 -9.62
CA LYS A 162 2.79 -1.41 -10.79
C LYS A 162 1.57 -1.41 -11.70
N THR A 163 0.46 -0.83 -11.25
CA THR A 163 -0.79 -0.72 -12.01
C THR A 163 -1.01 0.68 -12.55
N LEU A 164 -0.47 1.70 -11.87
CA LEU A 164 -0.47 3.08 -12.33
C LEU A 164 0.76 3.33 -13.22
N SER A 165 0.53 3.88 -14.39
CA SER A 165 1.60 4.38 -15.27
C SER A 165 2.28 5.60 -14.61
N SER A 166 3.58 5.81 -14.85
CA SER A 166 4.27 6.96 -14.24
C SER A 166 3.61 8.30 -14.61
N THR A 167 2.96 8.35 -15.78
CA THR A 167 2.21 9.50 -16.26
C THR A 167 0.96 9.81 -15.44
N GLU A 168 0.30 8.80 -14.89
CA GLU A 168 -0.87 8.99 -14.02
C GLU A 168 -0.42 9.49 -12.64
N ILE A 169 0.68 8.94 -12.12
CA ILE A 169 1.28 9.37 -10.84
C ILE A 169 1.78 10.81 -10.93
N ASP A 170 2.45 11.18 -12.01
CA ASP A 170 2.93 12.55 -12.24
C ASP A 170 1.77 13.54 -12.45
N GLY A 171 0.65 13.08 -13.03
CA GLY A 171 -0.58 13.87 -13.17
C GLY A 171 -1.24 14.17 -11.83
N ASP A 172 -1.37 13.16 -10.97
CA ASP A 172 -1.95 13.31 -9.63
C ASP A 172 -1.07 14.18 -8.72
N LEU A 173 0.26 14.06 -8.83
CA LEU A 173 1.20 14.92 -8.10
C LEU A 173 1.09 16.38 -8.52
N ARG A 174 0.96 16.66 -9.82
CA ARG A 174 0.74 18.03 -10.31
C ARG A 174 -0.58 18.61 -9.86
N LEU A 175 -1.66 17.82 -9.87
CA LEU A 175 -2.96 18.25 -9.34
C LEU A 175 -2.90 18.59 -7.86
N LEU A 176 -2.10 17.85 -7.08
CA LEU A 176 -1.89 18.14 -5.66
C LEU A 176 -1.02 19.39 -5.43
N GLU A 177 -0.04 19.65 -6.30
CA GLU A 177 0.78 20.87 -6.26
C GLU A 177 -0.03 22.11 -6.67
N GLU A 178 -0.82 22.02 -7.74
CA GLU A 178 -1.69 23.12 -8.20
C GLU A 178 -2.82 23.44 -7.21
N ALA A 179 -3.34 22.44 -6.50
CA ALA A 179 -4.32 22.64 -5.43
C ALA A 179 -3.70 23.18 -4.13
N ALA A 180 -2.39 23.06 -3.95
CA ALA A 180 -1.67 23.62 -2.81
C ALA A 180 -1.23 25.07 -3.04
N ASP A 181 -1.11 25.50 -4.29
CA ASP A 181 -0.75 26.85 -4.71
C ASP A 181 -1.97 27.79 -4.94
N ALA A 182 -3.20 27.28 -4.82
CA ALA A 182 -4.46 28.02 -4.91
C ALA A 182 -5.05 28.37 -3.53
#